data_AF-A0A0Q9LVK2-F1
#
_entry.id   AF-A0A0Q9LVK2-F1
#
_cell.length_a   1.000
_cell.length_b   1.000
_cell.length_c   1.000
_cell.angle_alpha   90.00
_cell.angle_beta   90.00
_cell.angle_gamma   90.00
#
_symmetry.space_group_name_H-M   'P 1'
#
loop_
_entity.id
_entity.type
_entity.pdbx_description
1 polymer ?
#
loop_
_entity_poly.entity_id
_entity_poly.type
_entity_poly.pdbx_seq_one_letter_code
_entity_poly.pdbx_strand_id
1 'polypeptide(L)'
;MNYAGTGNEKAVAATDLNRTHIGLTVSFQPDEATLVFGRIGAIARKDSGVTIALEGVDSSGGLQTTYTVSPTHNVYVQPDMLTNTESTIKDLFGKVQENLRGHKGDQHHPAAM
;
A
#
# COMPACT_ATOMS: atom_id res chain seq x y z
N MET A 1 0.39 -21.98 10.04
CA MET A 1 1.36 -20.94 9.60
C MET A 1 1.20 -19.69 10.46
N ASN A 2 2.22 -18.82 10.57
CA ASN A 2 2.08 -17.51 11.22
C ASN A 2 2.62 -16.43 10.27
N TYR A 3 1.79 -16.02 9.31
CA TYR A 3 2.17 -15.04 8.31
C TYR A 3 2.17 -13.61 8.87
N ALA A 4 3.32 -12.94 8.78
CA ALA A 4 3.55 -11.60 9.31
C ALA A 4 3.71 -10.52 8.22
N GLY A 5 3.31 -10.82 6.98
CA GLY A 5 3.59 -9.97 5.83
C GLY A 5 5.06 -10.01 5.39
N THR A 6 5.37 -9.17 4.41
CA THR A 6 6.71 -8.86 3.91
C THR A 6 7.11 -7.45 4.33
N GLY A 7 8.40 -7.12 4.26
CA GLY A 7 8.91 -5.78 4.68
C GLY A 7 8.34 -4.58 3.91
N ASN A 8 7.64 -4.81 2.80
CA ASN A 8 7.07 -3.76 1.95
C ASN A 8 5.54 -3.65 2.08
N GLU A 9 4.91 -4.49 2.91
CA GLU A 9 3.47 -4.45 3.14
C GLU A 9 3.13 -3.72 4.43
N LYS A 10 1.98 -3.06 4.43
CA LYS A 10 1.43 -2.45 5.64
C LYS A 10 0.41 -3.39 6.25
N ALA A 11 0.58 -3.70 7.54
CA ALA A 11 -0.46 -4.35 8.32
C ALA A 11 -1.66 -3.40 8.50
N VAL A 12 -2.84 -3.88 8.12
CA VAL A 12 -4.11 -3.15 8.21
C VAL A 12 -5.12 -4.11 8.86
N ALA A 13 -5.78 -3.67 9.93
CA ALA A 13 -6.87 -4.47 10.50
C ALA A 13 -8.00 -4.56 9.48
N ALA A 14 -8.65 -5.71 9.36
CA ALA A 14 -9.69 -5.91 8.35
C ALA A 14 -10.81 -4.87 8.42
N THR A 15 -11.17 -4.41 9.63
CA THR A 15 -12.17 -3.35 9.84
C THR A 15 -11.80 -1.98 9.23
N ASP A 16 -10.50 -1.71 9.10
CA ASP A 16 -9.95 -0.45 8.56
C ASP A 16 -9.90 -0.45 7.02
N LEU A 17 -10.08 -1.61 6.40
CA LEU A 17 -10.22 -1.72 4.96
C LEU A 17 -11.41 -0.88 4.49
N ASN A 18 -11.17 -0.13 3.43
CA ASN A 18 -12.12 0.80 2.86
C ASN A 18 -11.83 0.98 1.37
N ARG A 19 -12.61 1.83 0.69
CA ARG A 19 -12.52 2.05 -0.76
C ARG A 19 -11.12 2.38 -1.29
N THR A 20 -10.23 2.98 -0.50
CA THR A 20 -8.86 3.31 -0.95
C THR A 20 -7.98 2.08 -1.09
N HIS A 21 -8.42 0.94 -0.57
CA HIS A 21 -7.69 -0.32 -0.64
C HIS A 21 -8.13 -1.19 -1.83
N ILE A 22 -9.24 -0.85 -2.49
CA ILE A 22 -9.66 -1.55 -3.71
C ILE A 22 -8.61 -1.31 -4.81
N GLY A 23 -8.24 -2.38 -5.50
CA GLY A 23 -7.19 -2.39 -6.50
C GLY A 23 -5.77 -2.52 -5.94
N LEU A 24 -5.58 -2.61 -4.62
CA LEU A 24 -4.27 -2.90 -4.02
C LEU A 24 -4.04 -4.40 -3.90
N THR A 25 -2.77 -4.82 -3.98
CA THR A 25 -2.36 -6.19 -3.66
C THR A 25 -2.52 -6.42 -2.16
N VAL A 26 -3.03 -7.59 -1.80
CA VAL A 26 -3.25 -8.00 -0.42
C VAL A 26 -2.75 -9.43 -0.20
N SER A 27 -2.23 -9.66 0.99
CA SER A 27 -1.87 -10.98 1.49
C SER A 27 -2.41 -11.16 2.91
N PHE A 28 -2.96 -12.33 3.21
CA PHE A 28 -3.51 -12.63 4.54
C PHE A 28 -3.73 -14.13 4.71
N GLN A 29 -3.86 -14.54 5.97
CA GLN A 29 -3.99 -15.93 6.35
C GLN A 29 -5.38 -16.15 6.99
N PRO A 30 -6.43 -16.48 6.22
CA PRO A 30 -7.80 -16.61 6.75
C PRO A 30 -7.96 -17.75 7.77
N ASP A 31 -7.11 -18.78 7.69
CA ASP A 31 -7.09 -19.95 8.58
C ASP A 31 -5.65 -20.49 8.76
N GLU A 32 -5.45 -21.52 9.57
CA GLU A 32 -4.11 -22.01 9.92
C GLU A 32 -3.33 -22.66 8.75
N ALA A 33 -4.03 -23.08 7.69
CA ALA A 33 -3.49 -23.86 6.58
C ALA A 33 -3.41 -23.07 5.26
N THR A 34 -4.14 -21.96 5.14
CA THR A 34 -4.28 -21.20 3.89
C THR A 34 -3.59 -19.85 3.98
N LEU A 35 -2.66 -19.58 3.05
CA LEU A 35 -2.13 -18.24 2.81
C LEU A 35 -2.67 -17.73 1.46
N VAL A 36 -3.32 -16.57 1.49
CA VAL A 36 -3.97 -15.96 0.33
C VAL A 36 -3.12 -14.81 -0.18
N PHE A 37 -2.94 -14.74 -1.51
CA PHE A 37 -2.36 -13.62 -2.23
C PHE A 37 -3.32 -13.21 -3.34
N GLY A 38 -3.57 -11.92 -3.49
CA GLY A 38 -4.42 -11.45 -4.57
C GLY A 38 -4.52 -9.93 -4.63
N ARG A 39 -5.46 -9.46 -5.45
CA ARG A 39 -5.78 -8.03 -5.58
C ARG A 39 -7.20 -7.80 -5.09
N ILE A 40 -7.41 -6.76 -4.28
CA ILE A 40 -8.73 -6.47 -3.72
C ILE A 40 -9.67 -5.97 -4.82
N GLY A 41 -10.66 -6.76 -5.21
CA GLY A 41 -11.70 -6.35 -6.16
C GLY A 41 -12.87 -5.64 -5.48
N ALA A 42 -13.28 -6.11 -4.29
CA ALA A 42 -14.33 -5.47 -3.50
C ALA A 42 -14.18 -5.78 -2.00
N ILE A 43 -14.79 -4.92 -1.17
CA ILE A 43 -14.82 -5.07 0.29
C ILE A 43 -16.26 -4.91 0.76
N ALA A 44 -16.74 -5.85 1.58
CA ALA A 44 -18.00 -5.72 2.29
C ALA A 44 -17.76 -5.82 3.80
N ARG A 45 -18.17 -4.80 4.56
CA ARG A 45 -18.07 -4.79 6.03
C ARG A 45 -19.43 -5.11 6.63
N LYS A 46 -19.46 -6.07 7.55
CA LYS A 46 -20.63 -6.51 8.29
C LYS A 46 -20.27 -6.58 9.77
N ASP A 47 -21.27 -6.58 10.64
CA ASP A 47 -21.04 -6.71 12.09
C ASP A 47 -20.31 -8.01 12.46
N SER A 48 -20.49 -9.07 11.65
CA SER A 48 -19.88 -10.38 11.87
C SER A 48 -18.46 -10.53 11.28
N GLY A 49 -17.97 -9.56 10.51
CA GLY A 49 -16.68 -9.71 9.80
C GLY A 49 -16.55 -8.85 8.55
N VAL A 50 -15.37 -8.93 7.93
CA VAL A 50 -15.07 -8.23 6.69
C VAL A 50 -14.85 -9.25 5.59
N THR A 51 -15.64 -9.15 4.52
CA THR A 51 -15.49 -9.96 3.32
C THR A 51 -14.63 -9.22 2.29
N ILE A 52 -13.60 -9.88 1.80
CA ILE A 52 -12.68 -9.40 0.77
C ILE A 52 -12.92 -10.26 -0.46
N ALA A 53 -13.32 -9.63 -1.57
CA ALA A 53 -13.39 -10.27 -2.87
C ALA A 53 -12.10 -10.01 -3.64
N LEU A 54 -11.53 -11.06 -4.24
CA LEU A 54 -10.32 -10.98 -5.04
C LEU A 54 -10.66 -10.75 -6.51
N GLU A 55 -9.95 -9.82 -7.14
CA GLU A 55 -10.05 -9.53 -8.57
C GLU A 55 -9.27 -10.60 -9.39
N GLY A 56 -9.83 -11.01 -10.53
CA GLY A 56 -9.14 -11.88 -11.48
C GLY A 56 -9.00 -13.35 -11.04
N VAL A 57 -9.55 -13.72 -9.89
CA VAL A 57 -9.66 -15.13 -9.47
C VAL A 57 -10.94 -15.69 -10.07
N ASP A 58 -10.81 -16.58 -11.04
CA ASP A 58 -11.92 -17.44 -11.43
C ASP A 58 -12.04 -18.59 -10.42
N SER A 59 -13.25 -19.10 -10.21
CA SER A 59 -13.48 -20.23 -9.29
C SER A 59 -12.93 -21.56 -9.82
N SER A 60 -12.06 -21.52 -10.84
CA SER A 60 -11.45 -22.70 -11.41
C SER A 60 -10.26 -23.13 -10.54
N GLY A 61 -10.07 -24.44 -10.35
CA GLY A 61 -8.96 -24.96 -9.53
C GLY A 61 -9.15 -24.91 -8.01
N GLY A 62 -10.35 -24.59 -7.50
CA GLY A 62 -10.67 -24.66 -6.07
C GLY A 62 -10.25 -23.43 -5.26
N LEU A 63 -9.85 -22.34 -5.92
CA LEU A 63 -9.60 -21.06 -5.27
C LEU A 63 -10.91 -20.34 -4.98
N GLN A 64 -11.06 -19.83 -3.76
CA GLN A 64 -12.19 -18.98 -3.42
C GLN A 64 -11.95 -17.57 -3.94
N THR A 65 -13.00 -16.98 -4.50
CA THR A 65 -12.97 -15.59 -4.98
C THR A 65 -13.27 -14.60 -3.85
N THR A 66 -13.79 -15.08 -2.72
CA THR A 66 -14.16 -14.25 -1.57
C THR A 66 -13.75 -14.91 -0.27
N TYR A 67 -13.19 -14.13 0.65
CA TYR A 67 -12.81 -14.58 1.99
C TYR A 67 -13.45 -13.68 3.03
N THR A 68 -13.95 -14.25 4.12
CA THR A 68 -14.43 -13.47 5.27
C THR A 68 -13.50 -13.68 6.44
N VAL A 69 -12.99 -12.59 6.99
CA VAL A 69 -12.08 -12.58 8.13
C VAL A 69 -12.67 -11.82 9.31
N SER A 70 -12.19 -12.13 10.51
CA SER A 70 -12.55 -11.39 11.72
C SER A 70 -12.20 -9.89 11.56
N PRO A 71 -13.00 -8.95 12.10
CA PRO A 71 -12.71 -7.52 12.01
C PRO A 71 -11.33 -7.12 12.54
N THR A 72 -10.80 -7.86 13.52
CA THR A 72 -9.48 -7.61 14.13
C THR A 72 -8.35 -8.38 13.45
N HIS A 73 -8.65 -9.17 12.42
CA HIS A 73 -7.64 -9.91 11.68
C HIS A 73 -6.79 -8.93 10.87
N ASN A 74 -5.48 -9.05 10.94
CA ASN A 74 -4.59 -8.23 10.14
C ASN A 74 -4.48 -8.79 8.73
N VAL A 75 -4.70 -7.93 7.75
CA VAL A 75 -4.31 -8.17 6.36
C VAL A 75 -3.11 -7.30 6.02
N TYR A 76 -2.31 -7.72 5.07
CA TYR A 76 -1.10 -7.03 4.66
C TYR A 76 -1.33 -6.47 3.26
N VAL A 77 -1.37 -5.15 3.16
CA VAL A 77 -1.70 -4.45 1.91
C VAL A 77 -0.44 -3.79 1.38
N GLN A 78 -0.13 -4.04 0.10
CA GLN A 78 0.94 -3.30 -0.57
C GLN A 78 0.45 -1.88 -0.87
N PRO A 79 1.14 -0.84 -0.37
CA PRO A 79 0.80 0.53 -0.73
C PRO A 79 1.03 0.75 -2.23
N ASP A 80 0.23 1.62 -2.85
CA ASP A 80 0.43 1.97 -4.26
C ASP A 80 1.83 2.61 -4.44
N MET A 81 2.69 1.89 -5.14
CA MET A 81 4.07 2.29 -5.39
C MET A 81 4.14 3.49 -6.33
N LEU A 82 3.17 3.66 -7.25
CA LEU A 82 3.16 4.78 -8.19
C LEU A 82 2.90 6.10 -7.47
N THR A 83 1.91 6.14 -6.56
CA THR A 83 1.58 7.36 -5.81
C THR A 83 2.70 7.79 -4.86
N ASN A 84 3.39 6.83 -4.23
CA ASN A 84 4.53 7.12 -3.34
C ASN A 84 5.78 7.55 -4.12
N THR A 85 6.00 6.99 -5.32
CA THR A 85 7.11 7.39 -6.18
C THR A 85 6.94 8.83 -6.68
N GLU A 86 5.73 9.23 -7.08
CA GLU A 86 5.46 10.63 -7.49
C GLU A 86 5.73 11.64 -6.37
N SER A 87 5.34 11.30 -5.13
CA SER A 87 5.55 12.17 -3.96
C SER A 87 7.03 12.30 -3.62
N THR A 88 7.77 11.18 -3.65
CA THR A 88 9.23 11.15 -3.42
C THR A 88 9.98 11.93 -4.50
N ILE A 89 9.59 11.78 -5.77
CA ILE A 89 10.18 12.52 -6.88
C ILE A 89 9.93 14.03 -6.70
N LYS A 90 8.70 14.45 -6.37
CA LYS A 90 8.37 15.87 -6.13
C LYS A 90 9.21 16.48 -5.01
N ASP A 91 9.41 15.75 -3.91
CA ASP A 91 10.25 16.22 -2.79
C ASP A 91 11.72 16.36 -3.19
N LEU A 92 12.25 15.42 -3.98
CA LEU A 92 13.62 15.50 -4.50
C LEU A 92 13.79 16.69 -5.46
N PHE A 93 12.82 16.92 -6.36
CA PHE A 93 12.84 18.08 -7.25
C PHE A 93 12.74 19.41 -6.50
N GLY A 94 11.89 19.49 -5.46
CA GLY A 94 11.78 20.67 -4.60
C GLY A 94 13.10 21.03 -3.92
N LYS A 95 13.78 20.04 -3.33
CA LYS A 95 15.09 20.22 -2.68
C LYS A 95 16.18 20.68 -3.66
N VAL A 96 16.17 20.16 -4.88
CA VAL A 96 17.12 20.57 -5.93
C VAL A 96 16.87 22.02 -6.35
N GLN A 97 15.61 22.44 -6.51
CA GLN A 97 15.27 23.83 -6.83
C GLN A 97 15.65 24.82 -5.72
N GLU A 98 15.46 24.43 -4.46
CA GLU A 98 15.84 25.23 -3.29
C GLU A 98 17.36 25.45 -3.22
N ASN A 99 18.15 24.39 -3.40
CA ASN A 99 19.62 24.48 -3.45
C ASN A 99 20.11 25.37 -4.61
N LEU A 100 19.53 25.22 -5.81
CA LEU A 100 19.90 26.03 -6.97
C LEU A 100 19.53 27.52 -6.81
N ARG A 101 18.48 27.85 -6.05
CA ARG A 101 18.11 29.23 -5.73
C ARG A 101 19.03 29.84 -4.66
N GLY A 102 19.50 29.04 -3.69
CA GLY A 102 20.45 29.47 -2.67
C GLY A 102 21.84 29.86 -3.23
N HIS A 103 22.29 29.21 -4.30
CA HIS A 103 23.62 29.48 -4.88
C HIS A 103 23.70 30.70 -5.80
N LYS A 104 22.58 31.38 -6.11
CA LYS A 104 22.58 32.57 -6.97
C LYS A 104 22.89 33.89 -6.22
N GLY A 105 23.02 33.85 -4.90
CA GLY A 105 23.26 35.01 -4.04
C GLY A 105 24.72 35.30 -3.64
N ASP A 106 25.64 34.35 -3.86
CA ASP A 106 27.01 34.42 -3.30
C ASP A 106 28.12 34.77 -4.32
N GLN A 107 27.77 35.35 -5.47
CA GLN A 107 28.76 36.00 -6.34
C GLN A 107 28.84 37.51 -6.04
N HIS A 108 29.28 37.86 -4.83
CA HIS A 108 29.73 39.23 -4.54
C HIS A 108 31.21 39.36 -4.92
N HIS A 109 31.47 40.15 -5.96
CA HIS A 109 32.79 40.54 -6.45
C HIS A 109 33.69 41.05 -5.31
N PRO A 110 34.95 40.58 -5.16
CA PRO A 110 35.95 41.39 -4.51
C PRO A 110 36.36 42.53 -5.47
N ALA A 111 36.11 43.75 -5.04
CA ALA A 111 36.51 44.96 -5.74
C ALA A 111 38.04 45.05 -5.89
N ALA A 112 38.45 45.61 -7.02
CA ALA A 112 39.83 45.85 -7.43
C ALA A 112 40.64 46.70 -6.43
N MET A 113 41.93 46.40 -6.33
CA MET A 113 42.98 47.28 -5.78
C MET A 113 43.64 48.06 -6.91
#